data_AF-A0A7C7A5Y7-F1
#
_entry.id   AF-A0A7C7A5Y7-F1
#
_cell.length_a   1.000
_cell.length_b   1.000
_cell.length_c   1.000
_cell.angle_alpha   90.00
_cell.angle_beta   90.00
_cell.angle_gamma   90.00
#
_symmetry.space_group_name_H-M   'P 1'
#
loop_
_entity.id
_entity.type
_entity.pdbx_description
1 polymer ?
#
loop_
_entity_poly.entity_id
_entity_poly.type
_entity_poly.pdbx_seq_one_letter_code
_entity_poly.pdbx_strand_id
1 'polypeptide(L)'
;MKKYIAVRKKFWIGHAIAILWTSFSVIVSLPWLAELGQLVTFPIAILIIAGISYLPGYINSFMVASLLLDRQPPFKVSDPEVPVTIIIACRNEEKNIATTLRYV
;
A
#
# COMPACT_ATOMS: atom_id res chain seq x y z
N MET A 1 24.23 1.40 10.99
CA MET A 1 22.84 1.90 11.15
C MET A 1 22.29 2.26 9.78
N LYS A 2 21.26 1.56 9.27
CA LYS A 2 20.64 1.89 7.97
C LYS A 2 19.97 3.27 8.09
N LYS A 3 20.33 4.24 7.25
CA LYS A 3 19.72 5.59 7.26
C LYS A 3 18.21 5.47 7.01
N TYR A 4 17.41 6.07 7.90
CA TYR A 4 15.96 6.15 7.73
C TYR A 4 15.61 7.07 6.56
N ILE A 5 14.71 6.63 5.69
CA ILE A 5 14.16 7.43 4.60
C ILE A 5 12.89 8.11 5.12
N ALA A 6 12.82 9.45 5.02
CA ALA A 6 11.63 10.19 5.45
C ALA A 6 10.37 9.73 4.71
N VAL A 7 9.22 9.70 5.39
CA VAL A 7 7.92 9.24 4.85
C VAL A 7 7.59 9.90 3.52
N ARG A 8 7.80 11.22 3.40
CA ARG A 8 7.57 11.97 2.15
C ARG A 8 8.37 11.42 0.97
N LYS A 9 9.62 11.00 1.19
CA LYS A 9 10.45 10.40 0.13
C LYS A 9 9.94 9.01 -0.24
N LYS A 10 9.59 8.18 0.76
CA LYS A 10 9.02 6.85 0.52
C LYS A 10 7.74 6.93 -0.31
N PHE A 11 6.87 7.90 -0.01
CA PHE A 11 5.62 8.14 -0.73
C PHE A 11 5.85 8.40 -2.22
N TRP A 12 6.76 9.34 -2.56
CA TRP A 12 7.08 9.65 -3.96
C TRP A 12 7.80 8.51 -4.69
N ILE A 13 8.67 7.77 -4.00
CA ILE A 13 9.30 6.57 -4.58
C ILE A 13 8.23 5.51 -4.90
N GLY A 14 7.27 5.31 -3.99
CA GLY A 14 6.14 4.40 -4.22
C GLY A 14 5.33 4.81 -5.45
N HIS A 15 5.00 6.10 -5.60
CA HIS A 15 4.32 6.60 -6.79
C HIS A 15 5.14 6.39 -8.08
N ALA A 16 6.45 6.64 -8.04
CA ALA A 16 7.31 6.43 -9.21
C ALA A 16 7.32 4.96 -9.65
N ILE A 17 7.41 4.02 -8.69
CA ILE A 17 7.34 2.58 -8.96
C ILE A 17 5.96 2.20 -9.54
N ALA A 18 4.88 2.70 -8.94
CA ALA A 18 3.52 2.39 -9.39
C ALA A 18 3.22 2.94 -10.80
N ILE A 19 3.69 4.15 -11.11
CA ILE A 19 3.59 4.74 -12.46
C ILE A 19 4.41 3.91 -13.45
N LEU A 20 5.65 3.56 -13.11
CA LEU A 20 6.50 2.74 -13.98
C LEU A 20 5.84 1.39 -14.27
N TRP A 21 5.29 0.73 -13.25
CA TRP A 21 4.58 -0.53 -13.38
C TRP A 21 3.32 -0.41 -14.24
N THR A 22 2.54 0.64 -14.04
CA THR A 22 1.31 0.89 -14.80
C THR A 22 1.63 1.18 -16.26
N SER A 23 2.64 2.02 -16.54
CA SER A 23 3.10 2.29 -17.91
C SER A 23 3.60 1.03 -18.61
N PHE A 24 4.39 0.20 -17.92
CA PHE A 24 4.81 -1.10 -18.44
C PHE A 24 3.60 -1.99 -18.76
N SER A 25 2.63 -2.06 -17.84
CA SER A 25 1.41 -2.83 -18.02
C SER A 25 0.62 -2.37 -19.25
N VAL A 26 0.46 -1.05 -19.43
CA VAL A 26 -0.22 -0.44 -20.59
C VAL A 26 0.46 -0.82 -21.90
N ILE A 27 1.80 -0.81 -21.95
CA ILE A 27 2.56 -1.17 -23.16
C ILE A 27 2.32 -2.65 -23.53
N VAL A 28 2.39 -3.53 -22.54
CA VAL A 28 2.21 -4.98 -22.73
C VAL A 28 0.77 -5.32 -23.13
N SER A 29 -0.21 -4.56 -22.64
CA SER A 29 -1.64 -4.81 -22.91
C SER A 29 -2.16 -4.17 -24.21
N LEU A 30 -1.34 -3.47 -25.00
CA LEU A 30 -1.78 -2.86 -26.26
C LEU A 30 -2.45 -3.85 -27.24
N PRO A 31 -1.91 -5.07 -27.46
CA PRO A 31 -2.57 -6.05 -28.33
C PRO A 31 -3.95 -6.47 -27.79
N TRP A 32 -4.04 -6.70 -26.48
CA TRP A 32 -5.30 -7.06 -25.82
C TRP A 32 -6.34 -5.94 -25.91
N LEU A 33 -5.92 -4.67 -25.79
CA LEU A 33 -6.79 -3.52 -25.99
C LEU A 33 -7.32 -3.45 -27.43
N ALA A 34 -6.47 -3.73 -28.42
CA ALA A 34 -6.87 -3.73 -29.84
C ALA A 34 -7.89 -4.84 -30.14
N GLU A 35 -7.66 -6.05 -29.64
CA GLU A 35 -8.59 -7.19 -29.79
C GLU A 35 -9.93 -6.90 -29.10
N LEU A 36 -9.91 -6.42 -27.86
CA LEU A 36 -11.13 -6.07 -27.15
C LEU A 36 -11.89 -4.91 -27.83
N GLY A 37 -11.16 -3.93 -28.37
CA GLY A 37 -11.73 -2.80 -29.10
C GLY A 37 -12.54 -3.22 -30.34
N GLN A 38 -12.21 -4.34 -30.98
CA GLN A 38 -12.98 -4.90 -32.10
C GLN A 38 -14.34 -5.47 -31.65
N LEU A 39 -14.46 -5.91 -30.38
CA LEU A 39 -15.68 -6.51 -29.83
C LEU A 39 -16.63 -5.47 -29.24
N VAL A 40 -16.11 -4.47 -28.52
CA VAL A 40 -16.93 -3.54 -27.71
C VAL A 40 -16.78 -2.07 -28.09
N THR A 41 -16.01 -1.74 -29.14
CA THR A 41 -15.50 -0.40 -29.48
C THR A 41 -14.35 0.09 -28.60
N PHE A 42 -13.46 0.88 -29.22
CA PHE A 42 -12.21 1.33 -28.59
C PHE A 42 -12.40 2.12 -27.28
N PRO A 43 -13.33 3.09 -27.18
CA PRO A 43 -13.51 3.84 -25.92
C PRO A 43 -14.00 2.96 -24.76
N ILE A 44 -14.88 2.01 -25.04
CA ILE A 44 -15.42 1.09 -24.03
C ILE A 44 -14.33 0.10 -23.58
N ALA A 45 -13.53 -0.40 -24.52
CA ALA A 45 -12.39 -1.28 -24.20
C ALA A 45 -11.39 -0.59 -23.27
N ILE A 46 -11.07 0.69 -23.50
CA ILE A 46 -10.23 1.48 -22.58
C ILE A 46 -10.86 1.54 -21.20
N LEU A 47 -12.14 1.86 -21.09
CA LEU A 47 -12.82 2.00 -19.79
C LEU A 47 -12.81 0.68 -19.01
N ILE A 48 -13.10 -0.44 -19.68
CA ILE A 48 -13.07 -1.78 -19.08
C ILE A 48 -11.66 -2.08 -18.58
N ILE A 49 -10.65 -1.98 -19.44
CA ILE A 49 -9.28 -2.34 -19.10
C ILE A 49 -8.71 -1.41 -18.01
N ALA A 50 -9.00 -0.11 -18.08
CA ALA A 50 -8.58 0.83 -17.07
C ALA A 50 -9.19 0.50 -15.70
N GLY A 51 -10.48 0.15 -15.66
CA GLY A 51 -11.19 -0.20 -14.44
C GLY A 51 -10.74 -1.52 -13.82
N ILE A 52 -10.56 -2.57 -14.64
CA ILE A 52 -10.25 -3.91 -14.12
C ILE A 52 -8.75 -4.18 -13.93
N SER A 53 -7.89 -3.50 -14.70
CA SER A 53 -6.45 -3.80 -14.73
C SER A 53 -5.59 -2.61 -14.33
N TYR A 54 -5.72 -1.45 -14.97
CA TYR A 54 -4.76 -0.36 -14.75
C TYR A 54 -4.92 0.30 -13.38
N LEU A 55 -6.15 0.64 -12.98
CA LEU A 55 -6.42 1.28 -11.68
C LEU A 55 -6.11 0.32 -10.51
N PRO A 56 -6.58 -0.94 -10.49
CA PRO A 56 -6.20 -1.90 -9.45
C PRO A 56 -4.70 -2.20 -9.47
N GLY A 57 -4.10 -2.29 -10.65
CA GLY A 57 -2.66 -2.53 -10.82
C GLY A 57 -1.80 -1.41 -10.23
N TYR A 58 -2.19 -0.15 -10.46
CA TYR A 58 -1.54 1.01 -9.86
C TYR A 58 -1.62 0.96 -8.32
N ILE A 59 -2.84 0.77 -7.78
CA ILE A 59 -3.06 0.74 -6.33
C ILE A 59 -2.26 -0.40 -5.68
N ASN A 60 -2.29 -1.60 -6.28
CA ASN A 60 -1.57 -2.75 -5.75
C ASN A 60 -0.05 -2.55 -5.81
N SER A 61 0.48 -2.05 -6.93
CA SER A 61 1.91 -1.76 -7.05
C SER A 61 2.36 -0.70 -6.05
N PHE A 62 1.57 0.36 -5.86
CA PHE A 62 1.85 1.38 -4.85
C PHE A 62 1.82 0.81 -3.43
N MET A 63 0.84 -0.05 -3.11
CA MET A 63 0.73 -0.72 -1.81
C MET A 63 1.94 -1.62 -1.54
N VAL A 64 2.30 -2.49 -2.48
CA VAL A 64 3.47 -3.37 -2.37
C VAL A 64 4.75 -2.56 -2.19
N ALA A 65 4.97 -1.53 -3.01
CA ALA A 65 6.13 -0.65 -2.88
C ALA A 65 6.16 0.06 -1.51
N SER A 66 5.00 0.50 -1.03
CA SER A 66 4.88 1.17 0.27
C SER A 66 5.24 0.23 1.42
N LEU A 67 4.76 -1.02 1.39
CA LEU A 67 5.07 -2.04 2.40
C LEU A 67 6.55 -2.42 2.39
N LEU A 68 7.17 -2.57 1.20
CA LEU A 68 8.60 -2.87 1.09
C LEU A 68 9.49 -1.73 1.60
N LEU A 69 9.03 -0.48 1.44
CA LEU A 69 9.71 0.70 1.96
C LEU A 69 9.33 1.01 3.42
N ASP A 70 8.31 0.34 3.96
CA ASP A 70 7.86 0.60 5.31
C ASP A 70 8.92 0.14 6.31
N ARG A 71 9.27 1.09 7.16
CA ARG A 71 10.29 0.96 8.19
C ARG A 71 9.97 1.97 9.23
N GLN A 72 9.76 1.52 10.46
CA GLN A 72 9.56 2.39 11.60
C GLN A 72 10.83 3.23 11.83
N PRO A 73 10.70 4.55 12.02
CA PRO A 73 11.83 5.36 12.48
C PRO A 73 12.27 4.87 13.87
N PRO A 74 13.55 5.01 14.22
CA PRO A 74 13.98 4.75 15.59
C PRO A 74 13.24 5.65 16.58
N PHE A 75 13.05 5.17 17.80
CA PHE A 75 12.47 5.97 18.87
C PHE A 75 13.28 7.25 19.06
N LYS A 76 12.59 8.39 19.14
CA LYS A 76 13.22 9.70 19.40
C LYS A 76 13.63 9.83 20.87
N VAL A 77 12.83 9.25 21.76
CA VAL A 77 13.04 9.17 23.20
C VAL A 77 12.80 7.71 23.59
N SER A 78 13.79 7.09 24.21
CA SER A 78 13.70 5.68 24.62
C SER A 78 12.96 5.48 25.94
N ASP A 79 12.92 6.51 26.80
CA ASP A 79 12.28 6.49 28.12
C ASP A 79 11.49 7.79 28.35
N PRO A 80 10.21 7.85 27.93
CA PRO A 80 9.39 9.05 28.08
C PRO A 80 8.87 9.18 29.52
N GLU A 81 9.07 10.35 30.15
CA GLU A 81 8.58 10.64 31.51
C GLU A 81 7.08 10.99 31.56
N VAL A 82 6.44 11.20 30.41
CA VAL A 82 5.03 11.59 30.32
C VAL A 82 4.16 10.37 30.66
N PRO A 83 3.34 10.42 31.72
CA PRO A 83 2.48 9.30 32.07
C PRO A 83 1.47 9.04 30.95
N VAL A 84 1.28 7.77 30.58
CA VAL A 84 0.33 7.34 29.55
C VAL A 84 -0.81 6.56 30.18
N THR A 85 -2.02 6.77 29.66
CA THR A 85 -3.20 5.96 30.03
C THR A 85 -3.52 5.04 28.86
N ILE A 86 -3.53 3.73 29.09
CA ILE A 86 -3.84 2.72 28.08
C ILE A 86 -5.28 2.26 28.28
N ILE A 87 -6.13 2.47 27.27
CA ILE A 87 -7.53 2.07 27.28
C ILE A 87 -7.69 0.82 26.42
N ILE A 88 -8.15 -0.28 27.04
CA ILE A 88 -8.38 -1.55 26.36
C ILE A 88 -9.88 -1.84 26.37
N ALA A 89 -10.51 -1.81 25.20
CA ALA A 89 -11.89 -2.28 25.05
C ALA A 89 -11.90 -3.81 25.08
N CYS A 90 -12.54 -4.40 26.10
CA CYS A 90 -12.50 -5.84 26.36
C CYS A 90 -13.90 -6.45 26.45
N ARG A 91 -14.43 -6.93 25.32
CA ARG A 91 -15.71 -7.66 25.26
C ARG A 91 -15.47 -9.07 24.75
N ASN A 92 -15.80 -10.08 25.55
CA ASN A 92 -15.61 -11.51 25.24
C ASN A 92 -14.14 -11.94 24.96
N GLU A 93 -13.16 -11.24 25.53
CA GLU A 93 -11.72 -11.50 25.32
C GLU A 93 -11.08 -12.36 26.42
N GLU A 94 -11.85 -13.20 27.12
CA GLU A 94 -11.38 -14.06 28.23
C GLU A 94 -10.10 -14.83 27.89
N LYS A 95 -9.98 -15.29 26.64
CA LYS A 95 -8.83 -16.08 26.16
C LYS A 95 -7.58 -15.23 25.86
N ASN A 96 -7.74 -13.94 25.56
CA ASN A 96 -6.66 -13.10 25.03
C ASN A 96 -6.22 -12.00 26.00
N ILE A 97 -7.08 -11.54 26.92
CA ILE A 97 -6.82 -10.38 27.77
C ILE A 97 -5.56 -10.53 28.63
N ALA A 98 -5.33 -11.74 29.16
CA ALA A 98 -4.14 -12.03 29.95
C ALA A 98 -2.85 -11.88 29.13
N THR A 99 -2.88 -12.24 27.85
CA THR A 99 -1.75 -12.10 26.94
C THR A 99 -1.52 -10.63 26.59
N THR A 100 -2.60 -9.88 26.28
CA THR A 100 -2.50 -8.44 25.98
C THR A 100 -1.84 -7.66 27.12
N LEU A 101 -2.23 -7.91 28.37
CA LEU A 101 -1.66 -7.24 29.53
C LEU A 101 -0.18 -7.55 29.78
N ARG A 102 0.36 -8.63 29.21
CA ARG A 102 1.81 -8.95 29.30
C ARG A 102 2.68 -8.12 28.37
N TYR A 103 2.10 -7.53 27.32
CA TYR A 103 2.82 -6.70 26.34
C TYR A 103 2.73 -5.20 26.65
N VAL A 104 1.96 -4.84 27.67
CA VAL A 104 1.84 -3.49 28.21
C VAL A 104 2.89 -3.29 29.29
#